data_AF-A0A937F887-F1
#
_entry.id   AF-A0A937F887-F1
#
_cell.length_a   1.000
_cell.length_b   1.000
_cell.length_c   1.000
_cell.angle_alpha   90.00
_cell.angle_beta   90.00
_cell.angle_gamma   90.00
#
_symmetry.space_group_name_H-M   'P 1'
#
loop_
_entity.id
_entity.type
_entity.pdbx_description
1 polymer ?
#
loop_
_entity_poly.entity_id
_entity_poly.type
_entity_poly.pdbx_seq_one_letter_code
_entity_poly.pdbx_strand_id
1 'polypeptide(L)'
;MRINSLTLTIFIIATTIILSSCEQERLEPITTAAKGGGTVQSYYAYEIDSVVGQGTNIYGRVVFWKDQGGNTLIQLALYNTDDNYYPVSILSGSKGENTEEILSLYDVDGNSGEFYQSKFYVISDLNYFHNILLMNVHVNVYLTGDKNTIVASGNIGVNNDPVGSK
;
A
#
# COMPACT_ATOMS: atom_id res chain seq x y z
N MET A 1 59.60 5.74 38.96
CA MET A 1 59.30 6.69 37.87
C MET A 1 57.79 6.92 37.86
N ARG A 2 57.34 8.05 38.43
CA ARG A 2 55.93 8.45 38.48
C ARG A 2 55.60 9.14 37.15
N ILE A 3 54.54 8.68 36.48
CA ILE A 3 53.91 9.41 35.36
C ILE A 3 52.41 9.48 35.67
N ASN A 4 51.84 10.63 35.35
CA ASN A 4 50.67 11.25 35.95
C ASN A 4 49.32 10.58 35.62
N SER A 5 48.51 10.45 36.68
CA SER A 5 47.05 10.56 36.62
C SER A 5 46.70 11.98 36.19
N LEU A 6 46.16 12.17 34.97
CA LEU A 6 45.19 13.23 34.59
C LEU A 6 45.13 13.41 33.05
N THR A 7 44.71 12.40 32.26
CA THR A 7 44.17 12.59 30.89
C THR A 7 43.88 11.24 30.22
N LEU A 8 42.74 10.61 30.51
CA LEU A 8 42.00 9.82 29.51
C LEU A 8 40.57 9.51 29.98
N THR A 9 39.94 10.48 30.63
CA THR A 9 38.47 10.51 30.72
C THR A 9 37.99 11.15 29.43
N ILE A 10 36.99 10.57 28.77
CA ILE A 10 36.43 10.93 27.45
C ILE A 10 37.04 10.11 26.31
N PHE A 11 36.61 8.86 26.15
CA PHE A 11 36.26 8.21 24.88
C PHE A 11 35.71 6.83 25.23
N ILE A 12 34.70 6.34 24.51
CA ILE A 12 33.93 5.10 24.78
C ILE A 12 32.76 5.27 25.76
N ILE A 13 32.06 6.40 25.65
CA ILE A 13 30.60 6.43 25.84
C ILE A 13 30.02 6.86 24.49
N ALA A 14 28.95 6.21 24.05
CA ALA A 14 28.17 6.48 22.85
C ALA A 14 28.69 5.89 21.53
N THR A 15 28.42 4.60 21.31
CA THR A 15 28.11 4.12 19.95
C THR A 15 27.10 2.97 19.99
N THR A 16 26.10 3.07 20.87
CA THR A 16 24.78 2.50 20.60
C THR A 16 24.10 3.41 19.58
N ILE A 17 24.46 3.23 18.30
CA ILE A 17 23.68 3.79 17.20
C ILE A 17 22.38 2.98 17.21
N ILE A 18 21.37 3.58 17.82
CA ILE A 18 20.00 3.14 17.78
C ILE A 18 19.65 3.08 16.29
N LEU A 19 19.39 1.87 15.79
CA LEU A 19 18.75 1.63 14.52
C LEU A 19 17.35 2.24 14.63
N SER A 20 17.21 3.54 14.37
CA SER A 20 15.92 4.12 14.04
C SER A 20 15.60 3.63 12.63
N SER A 21 15.12 2.39 12.50
CA SER A 21 14.34 2.05 11.32
C SER A 21 13.20 3.08 11.30
N CYS A 22 13.18 3.92 10.27
CA CYS A 22 11.93 4.52 9.84
C CYS A 22 11.00 3.34 9.52
N GLU A 23 10.26 2.84 10.52
CA GLU A 23 9.04 2.11 10.23
C GLU A 23 8.17 3.13 9.52
N GLN A 24 8.11 3.02 8.20
CA GLN A 24 7.21 3.85 7.42
C GLN A 24 5.80 3.40 7.82
N GLU A 25 5.17 4.18 8.71
CA GLU A 25 3.84 3.86 9.21
C GLU A 25 2.87 3.71 8.03
N ARG A 26 2.09 2.62 8.03
CA ARG A 26 1.01 2.43 7.07
C ARG A 26 0.05 3.61 7.21
N LEU A 27 -0.17 4.31 6.11
CA LEU A 27 -1.03 5.49 6.09
C LEU A 27 -2.45 5.09 6.47
N GLU A 28 -2.99 5.83 7.43
CA GLU A 28 -4.41 5.81 7.70
C GLU A 28 -5.17 6.31 6.47
N PRO A 29 -6.36 5.75 6.19
CA PRO A 29 -7.17 6.20 5.07
C PRO A 29 -7.44 7.71 5.19
N ILE A 30 -7.15 8.49 4.13
CA ILE A 30 -7.42 9.94 4.11
C ILE A 30 -8.94 10.16 4.05
N THR A 31 -9.56 10.42 5.20
CA THR A 31 -11.02 10.59 5.34
C THR A 31 -11.52 11.98 4.94
N THR A 32 -10.61 12.91 4.65
CA THR A 32 -10.93 14.30 4.29
C THR A 32 -10.76 14.51 2.79
N ALA A 33 -11.80 14.98 2.11
CA ALA A 33 -11.68 15.44 0.74
C ALA A 33 -10.93 16.79 0.66
N ALA A 34 -10.48 17.15 -0.54
CA ALA A 34 -9.88 18.46 -0.82
C ALA A 34 -10.85 19.61 -0.44
N LYS A 35 -10.31 20.84 -0.26
CA LYS A 35 -11.08 22.02 0.14
C LYS A 35 -12.30 22.24 -0.78
N GLY A 36 -13.51 22.00 -0.26
CA GLY A 36 -14.78 22.09 -1.00
C GLY A 36 -15.47 20.75 -1.29
N GLY A 37 -14.78 19.62 -1.11
CA GLY A 37 -15.37 18.28 -1.12
C GLY A 37 -15.84 17.90 0.29
N GLY A 38 -17.04 17.32 0.40
CA GLY A 38 -17.53 16.82 1.68
C GLY A 38 -16.68 15.68 2.26
N THR A 39 -17.03 15.22 3.46
CA THR A 39 -16.36 14.08 4.09
C THR A 39 -16.65 12.81 3.30
N VAL A 40 -15.60 12.03 2.99
CA VAL A 40 -15.78 10.69 2.42
C VAL A 40 -16.27 9.80 3.56
N GLN A 41 -17.51 9.30 3.46
CA GLN A 41 -18.20 8.77 4.64
C GLN A 41 -17.98 7.27 4.84
N SER A 42 -17.76 6.51 3.77
CA SER A 42 -17.62 5.06 3.85
C SER A 42 -16.41 4.54 3.09
N TYR A 43 -15.74 3.53 3.68
CA TYR A 43 -14.61 2.87 3.03
C TYR A 43 -14.43 1.43 3.49
N TYR A 44 -13.68 0.68 2.68
CA TYR A 44 -13.07 -0.61 3.03
C TYR A 44 -11.59 -0.57 2.68
N ALA A 45 -10.72 -0.97 3.61
CA ALA A 45 -9.28 -1.02 3.43
C ALA A 45 -8.77 -2.46 3.57
N TYR A 46 -7.84 -2.86 2.69
CA TYR A 46 -7.22 -4.18 2.69
C TYR A 46 -5.70 -4.07 2.65
N GLU A 47 -5.02 -5.06 3.22
CA GLU A 47 -3.57 -5.20 3.19
C GLU A 47 -3.07 -5.72 1.85
N ILE A 48 -1.91 -5.22 1.44
CA ILE A 48 -1.10 -5.77 0.36
C ILE A 48 0.20 -6.22 0.99
N ASP A 49 0.45 -7.53 0.96
CA ASP A 49 1.65 -8.13 1.55
C ASP A 49 2.73 -8.29 0.48
N SER A 50 3.99 -8.23 0.91
CA SER A 50 5.11 -8.58 0.04
C SER A 50 5.06 -10.06 -0.35
N VAL A 51 5.38 -10.35 -1.61
CA VAL A 51 5.55 -11.73 -2.08
C VAL A 51 6.96 -12.21 -1.74
N VAL A 52 7.04 -13.20 -0.84
CA VAL A 52 8.30 -13.81 -0.41
C VAL A 52 9.04 -14.43 -1.60
N GLY A 53 10.36 -14.23 -1.65
CA GLY A 53 11.24 -14.84 -2.66
C GLY A 53 11.48 -13.98 -3.91
N GLN A 54 10.84 -12.81 -4.01
CA GLN A 54 11.00 -11.90 -5.16
C GLN A 54 12.13 -10.87 -4.98
N GLY A 55 12.85 -10.90 -3.85
CA GLY A 55 13.95 -9.98 -3.57
C GLY A 55 13.52 -8.53 -3.26
N THR A 56 12.21 -8.27 -3.20
CA THR A 56 11.64 -7.00 -2.73
C THR A 56 10.99 -7.20 -1.36
N ASN A 57 10.73 -6.09 -0.67
CA ASN A 57 9.91 -6.06 0.54
C ASN A 57 8.81 -4.99 0.40
N ILE A 58 8.20 -4.93 -0.79
CA ILE A 58 7.14 -3.98 -1.11
C ILE A 58 5.85 -4.47 -0.48
N TYR A 59 5.18 -3.60 0.26
CA TYR A 59 3.89 -3.87 0.88
C TYR A 59 3.03 -2.60 0.80
N GLY A 60 1.76 -2.69 1.18
CA GLY A 60 0.87 -1.56 1.02
C GLY A 60 -0.53 -1.73 1.57
N ARG A 61 -1.39 -0.85 1.09
CA ARG A 61 -2.82 -0.83 1.39
C ARG A 61 -3.58 -0.40 0.14
N VAL A 62 -4.68 -1.08 -0.14
CA VAL A 62 -5.70 -0.62 -1.08
C VAL A 62 -6.93 -0.19 -0.30
N VAL A 63 -7.47 0.98 -0.64
CA VAL A 63 -8.67 1.54 -0.01
C VAL A 63 -9.71 1.81 -1.07
N PHE A 64 -10.91 1.31 -0.83
CA PHE A 64 -12.09 1.60 -1.63
C PHE A 64 -12.95 2.58 -0.87
N TRP A 65 -13.18 3.75 -1.44
CA TRP A 65 -14.01 4.80 -0.88
C TRP A 65 -15.31 4.92 -1.63
N LYS A 66 -16.40 5.27 -0.93
CA LYS A 66 -17.64 5.72 -1.57
C LYS A 66 -17.71 7.23 -1.57
N ASP A 67 -17.80 7.84 -2.75
CA ASP A 67 -17.99 9.28 -2.87
C ASP A 67 -19.47 9.68 -2.65
N GLN A 68 -19.76 10.99 -2.70
CA GLN A 68 -21.12 11.51 -2.54
C GLN A 68 -22.07 11.15 -3.71
N GLY A 69 -21.51 10.88 -4.89
CA GLY A 69 -22.26 10.42 -6.07
C GLY A 69 -22.54 8.91 -6.05
N GLY A 70 -21.95 8.17 -5.12
CA GLY A 70 -22.04 6.72 -5.01
C GLY A 70 -20.99 5.95 -5.83
N ASN A 71 -20.08 6.63 -6.50
CA ASN A 71 -18.97 5.99 -7.20
C ASN A 71 -17.99 5.38 -6.20
N THR A 72 -17.24 4.38 -6.66
CA THR A 72 -16.11 3.85 -5.90
C THR A 72 -14.84 4.57 -6.32
N LEU A 73 -14.09 5.11 -5.36
CA LEU A 73 -12.75 5.63 -5.58
C LEU A 73 -11.76 4.64 -4.99
N ILE A 74 -10.92 4.05 -5.84
CA ILE A 74 -9.81 3.20 -5.40
C ILE A 74 -8.61 4.10 -5.16
N GLN A 75 -7.98 3.94 -4.00
CA GLN A 75 -6.71 4.55 -3.64
C GLN A 75 -5.74 3.43 -3.28
N LEU A 76 -4.46 3.59 -3.64
CA LEU A 76 -3.42 2.64 -3.29
C LEU A 76 -2.23 3.38 -2.68
N ALA A 77 -1.61 2.76 -1.67
CA ALA A 77 -0.40 3.24 -1.03
C ALA A 77 0.59 2.07 -0.93
N LEU A 78 1.75 2.19 -1.58
CA LEU A 78 2.88 1.25 -1.48
C LEU A 78 4.01 1.84 -0.65
N TYR A 79 4.75 0.95 -0.03
CA TYR A 79 5.91 1.24 0.82
C TYR A 79 7.08 0.35 0.40
N ASN A 80 8.30 0.77 0.76
CA ASN A 80 9.55 0.11 0.36
C ASN A 80 9.71 -0.02 -1.16
N THR A 81 9.17 0.94 -1.89
CA THR A 81 9.35 1.08 -3.33
C THR A 81 10.62 1.86 -3.65
N ASP A 82 11.14 1.69 -4.86
CA ASP A 82 12.20 2.50 -5.45
C ASP A 82 11.64 3.48 -6.49
N ASP A 83 12.50 4.27 -7.14
CA ASP A 83 12.13 5.26 -8.16
C ASP A 83 11.73 4.59 -9.49
N ASN A 84 10.64 3.82 -9.45
CA ASN A 84 10.07 3.10 -10.57
C ASN A 84 8.52 3.17 -10.56
N TYR A 85 7.90 2.78 -11.68
CA TYR A 85 6.45 2.66 -11.80
C TYR A 85 6.01 1.19 -11.68
N TYR A 86 5.08 0.94 -10.77
CA TYR A 86 4.59 -0.40 -10.45
C TYR A 86 3.20 -0.60 -11.06
N PRO A 87 3.04 -1.50 -12.04
CA PRO A 87 1.73 -1.85 -12.56
C PRO A 87 0.88 -2.52 -11.48
N VAL A 88 -0.42 -2.21 -11.47
CA VAL A 88 -1.36 -2.78 -10.51
C VAL A 88 -2.63 -3.27 -11.20
N SER A 89 -3.07 -4.46 -10.82
CA SER A 89 -4.33 -5.04 -11.32
C SER A 89 -5.15 -5.65 -10.20
N ILE A 90 -6.48 -5.63 -10.37
CA ILE A 90 -7.40 -6.48 -9.60
C ILE A 90 -7.76 -7.68 -10.47
N LEU A 91 -7.64 -8.86 -9.89
CA LEU A 91 -7.93 -10.14 -10.52
C LEU A 91 -9.05 -10.86 -9.78
N SER A 92 -9.77 -11.72 -10.49
CA SER A 92 -10.71 -12.68 -9.89
C SER A 92 -9.98 -13.67 -8.98
N GLY A 93 -10.70 -14.36 -8.09
CA GLY A 93 -10.15 -15.44 -7.27
C GLY A 93 -9.27 -14.98 -6.10
N SER A 94 -8.77 -15.96 -5.35
CA SER A 94 -7.83 -15.75 -4.24
C SER A 94 -6.41 -15.52 -4.73
N LYS A 95 -5.60 -14.80 -3.94
CA LYS A 95 -4.17 -14.59 -4.25
C LYS A 95 -3.44 -15.93 -4.39
N GLY A 96 -2.62 -16.04 -5.43
CA GLY A 96 -1.83 -17.25 -5.71
C GLY A 96 -2.52 -18.32 -6.57
N GLU A 97 -3.76 -18.09 -6.99
CA GLU A 97 -4.47 -18.96 -7.94
C GLU A 97 -4.30 -18.49 -9.40
N ASN A 98 -4.58 -19.38 -10.35
CA ASN A 98 -4.72 -19.01 -11.76
C ASN A 98 -6.00 -18.19 -11.94
N THR A 99 -5.84 -16.94 -12.33
CA THR A 99 -6.91 -15.93 -12.26
C THR A 99 -6.89 -15.03 -13.47
N GLU A 100 -8.01 -14.37 -13.73
CA GLU A 100 -8.14 -13.41 -14.84
C GLU A 100 -8.17 -11.99 -14.28
N GLU A 101 -7.46 -11.08 -14.96
CA GLU A 101 -7.52 -9.65 -14.69
C GLU A 101 -8.93 -9.13 -14.99
N ILE A 102 -9.54 -8.46 -14.01
CA ILE A 102 -10.85 -7.82 -14.15
C ILE A 102 -10.75 -6.30 -14.21
N LEU A 103 -9.65 -5.73 -13.68
CA LEU A 103 -9.40 -4.30 -13.70
C LEU A 103 -7.91 -4.00 -13.73
N SER A 104 -7.44 -3.32 -14.78
CA SER A 104 -6.15 -2.66 -14.78
C SER A 104 -6.30 -1.28 -14.12
N LEU A 105 -5.54 -1.05 -13.05
CA LEU A 105 -5.50 0.24 -12.36
C LEU A 105 -4.42 1.14 -12.97
N TYR A 106 -4.25 2.33 -12.40
CA TYR A 106 -3.12 3.18 -12.71
C TYR A 106 -1.85 2.60 -12.07
N ASP A 107 -0.72 2.79 -12.74
CA ASP A 107 0.58 2.45 -12.16
C ASP A 107 0.83 3.32 -10.91
N VAL A 108 1.52 2.74 -9.93
CA VAL A 108 1.97 3.43 -8.73
C VAL A 108 3.36 3.99 -8.96
N ASP A 109 3.54 5.28 -8.70
CA ASP A 109 4.85 5.93 -8.65
C ASP A 109 5.54 5.56 -7.34
N GLY A 110 6.63 4.81 -7.42
CA GLY A 110 7.37 4.34 -6.26
C GLY A 110 8.05 5.43 -5.44
N ASN A 111 8.24 6.65 -5.95
CA ASN A 111 8.69 7.78 -5.11
C ASN A 111 7.62 8.24 -4.13
N SER A 112 6.35 8.23 -4.56
CA SER A 112 5.22 8.68 -3.75
C SER A 112 4.50 7.55 -3.04
N GLY A 113 4.59 6.32 -3.58
CA GLY A 113 3.78 5.18 -3.18
C GLY A 113 2.33 5.28 -3.65
N GLU A 114 1.94 6.31 -4.40
CA GLU A 114 0.57 6.57 -4.85
C GLU A 114 0.41 6.39 -6.37
N PHE A 115 -0.82 6.35 -6.87
CA PHE A 115 -1.09 6.30 -8.30
C PHE A 115 -0.50 7.51 -9.03
N TYR A 116 0.24 7.24 -10.11
CA TYR A 116 0.94 8.25 -10.90
C TYR A 116 -0.01 9.22 -11.62
N GLN A 117 -1.12 8.71 -12.16
CA GLN A 117 -2.01 9.50 -13.03
C GLN A 117 -2.98 10.41 -12.24
N SER A 118 -3.45 9.93 -11.10
CA SER A 118 -4.47 10.59 -10.28
C SER A 118 -4.49 9.91 -8.92
N LYS A 119 -4.75 10.68 -7.86
CA LYS A 119 -4.90 10.14 -6.50
C LYS A 119 -5.89 8.99 -6.38
N PHE A 120 -6.92 8.98 -7.23
CA PHE A 120 -7.96 7.95 -7.24
C PHE A 120 -8.18 7.39 -8.64
N TYR A 121 -8.40 6.08 -8.69
CA TYR A 121 -9.04 5.41 -9.83
C TYR A 121 -10.55 5.35 -9.58
N VAL A 122 -11.35 5.83 -10.54
CA VAL A 122 -12.80 5.99 -10.38
C VAL A 122 -13.54 4.84 -11.05
N ILE A 123 -14.42 4.17 -10.31
CA ILE A 123 -15.38 3.19 -10.83
C ILE A 123 -16.78 3.80 -10.77
N SER A 124 -17.40 3.92 -11.93
CA SER A 124 -18.73 4.52 -12.12
C SER A 124 -19.91 3.56 -11.87
N ASP A 125 -19.64 2.25 -11.74
CA ASP A 125 -20.67 1.30 -11.30
C ASP A 125 -21.02 1.55 -9.83
N LEU A 126 -22.23 2.06 -9.60
CA LEU A 126 -22.75 2.43 -8.28
C LEU A 126 -22.96 1.22 -7.36
N ASN A 127 -23.01 0.00 -7.91
CA ASN A 127 -23.09 -1.22 -7.11
C ASN A 127 -21.73 -1.74 -6.67
N TYR A 128 -20.63 -1.27 -7.28
CA TYR A 128 -19.29 -1.80 -7.03
C TYR A 128 -18.95 -1.74 -5.53
N PHE A 129 -19.11 -0.57 -4.90
CA PHE A 129 -18.80 -0.39 -3.47
C PHE A 129 -19.59 -1.35 -2.57
N HIS A 130 -20.88 -1.53 -2.86
CA HIS A 130 -21.77 -2.40 -2.07
C HIS A 130 -21.38 -3.87 -2.17
N ASN A 131 -20.78 -4.26 -3.29
CA ASN A 131 -20.43 -5.63 -3.58
C ASN A 131 -19.01 -6.00 -3.15
N ILE A 132 -18.16 -5.05 -2.73
CA ILE A 132 -16.74 -5.31 -2.37
C ILE A 132 -16.60 -6.50 -1.40
N LEU A 133 -17.41 -6.54 -0.34
CA LEU A 133 -17.36 -7.62 0.66
C LEU A 133 -17.77 -9.00 0.12
N LEU A 134 -18.47 -9.02 -1.02
CA LEU A 134 -18.95 -10.23 -1.70
C LEU A 134 -18.05 -10.63 -2.87
N MET A 135 -17.10 -9.79 -3.26
CA MET A 135 -16.20 -10.07 -4.38
C MET A 135 -15.17 -11.13 -3.99
N ASN A 136 -14.99 -12.12 -4.85
CA ASN A 136 -13.87 -13.05 -4.80
C ASN A 136 -12.76 -12.50 -5.70
N VAL A 137 -11.96 -11.59 -5.16
CA VAL A 137 -10.90 -10.88 -5.90
C VAL A 137 -9.65 -10.69 -5.05
N HIS A 138 -8.56 -10.32 -5.70
CA HIS A 138 -7.33 -9.89 -5.06
C HIS A 138 -6.63 -8.82 -5.92
N VAL A 139 -5.71 -8.08 -5.32
CA VAL A 139 -4.86 -7.11 -6.00
C VAL A 139 -3.45 -7.68 -6.17
N ASN A 140 -2.85 -7.48 -7.33
CA ASN A 140 -1.44 -7.74 -7.59
C ASN A 140 -0.72 -6.46 -7.97
N VAL A 141 0.50 -6.33 -7.46
CA VAL A 141 1.48 -5.32 -7.82
C VAL A 141 2.63 -6.03 -8.54
N TYR A 142 2.98 -5.54 -9.71
CA TYR A 142 3.99 -6.17 -10.57
C TYR A 142 5.32 -5.43 -10.55
N LEU A 143 6.39 -6.16 -10.85
CA LEU A 143 7.71 -5.58 -11.07
C LEU A 143 7.69 -4.70 -12.32
N THR A 144 8.36 -3.54 -12.23
CA THR A 144 8.52 -2.64 -13.37
C THR A 144 9.20 -3.33 -14.55
N GLY A 145 8.58 -3.26 -15.73
CA GLY A 145 9.10 -3.90 -16.94
C GLY A 145 8.81 -5.40 -17.06
N ASP A 146 8.26 -6.05 -16.02
CA ASP A 146 7.85 -7.46 -16.07
C ASP A 146 6.52 -7.70 -15.34
N LYS A 147 5.43 -7.71 -16.12
CA LYS A 147 4.08 -7.99 -15.61
C LYS A 147 3.83 -9.45 -15.20
N ASN A 148 4.81 -10.35 -15.35
CA ASN A 148 4.68 -11.73 -14.87
C ASN A 148 5.24 -11.90 -13.45
N THR A 149 6.02 -10.93 -12.97
CA THR A 149 6.63 -10.98 -11.64
C THR A 149 5.79 -10.16 -10.66
N ILE A 150 5.10 -10.83 -9.76
CA ILE A 150 4.28 -10.20 -8.70
C ILE A 150 5.17 -9.91 -7.51
N VAL A 151 5.30 -8.64 -7.10
CA VAL A 151 6.14 -8.20 -5.97
C VAL A 151 5.35 -8.01 -4.68
N ALA A 152 4.05 -7.74 -4.79
CA ALA A 152 3.15 -7.62 -3.65
C ALA A 152 1.72 -8.04 -4.05
N SER A 153 0.95 -8.59 -3.10
CA SER A 153 -0.41 -9.07 -3.37
C SER A 153 -1.29 -9.05 -2.12
N GLY A 154 -2.60 -8.81 -2.31
CA GLY A 154 -3.56 -8.67 -1.21
C GLY A 154 -4.94 -9.23 -1.56
N ASN A 155 -5.49 -10.07 -0.68
CA ASN A 155 -6.85 -10.59 -0.81
C ASN A 155 -7.88 -9.50 -0.47
N ILE A 156 -9.03 -9.54 -1.15
CA ILE A 156 -10.12 -8.57 -1.01
C ILE A 156 -11.46 -9.32 -0.94
N GLY A 157 -12.43 -8.77 -0.22
CA GLY A 157 -13.79 -9.29 -0.18
C GLY A 157 -13.88 -10.63 0.52
N VAL A 158 -14.47 -11.65 -0.12
CA VAL A 158 -14.67 -12.96 0.53
C VAL A 158 -13.35 -13.68 0.86
N ASN A 159 -12.24 -13.23 0.29
CA ASN A 159 -10.93 -13.84 0.49
C ASN A 159 -10.19 -13.32 1.74
N ASN A 160 -10.62 -12.18 2.31
CA ASN A 160 -10.07 -11.62 3.54
C ASN A 160 -10.96 -10.50 4.09
N ASP A 161 -11.03 -10.34 5.41
CA ASP A 161 -11.77 -9.22 6.01
C ASP A 161 -11.03 -7.88 5.82
N PRO A 162 -11.76 -6.74 5.71
CA PRO A 162 -11.13 -5.43 5.72
C PRO A 162 -10.38 -5.18 7.04
N VAL A 163 -9.18 -4.62 6.92
CA VAL A 163 -8.39 -4.17 8.08
C VAL A 163 -8.82 -2.81 8.61
N GLY A 164 -9.69 -2.12 7.87
CA GLY A 164 -10.35 -0.89 8.28
C GLY A 164 -11.62 -0.65 7.48
N SER A 165 -12.65 -0.10 8.12
CA SER A 165 -13.91 0.24 7.47
C SER A 165 -14.65 1.35 8.20
N LYS A 166 -15.49 2.09 7.47
CA LYS A 166 -16.43 3.08 8.01
C LYS A 166 -17.72 3.10 7.18
#